data_AF-A0A920EHR5-F1
#
_entry.id   AF-A0A920EHR5-F1
#
_cell.length_a   1.000
_cell.length_b   1.000
_cell.length_c   1.000
_cell.angle_alpha   90.00
_cell.angle_beta   90.00
_cell.angle_gamma   90.00
#
_symmetry.space_group_name_H-M   'P 1'
#
loop_
_entity.id
_entity.type
_entity.pdbx_description
1 polymer ?
#
loop_
_entity_poly.entity_id
_entity_poly.type
_entity_poly.pdbx_seq_one_letter_code
_entity_poly.pdbx_strand_id
1 'polypeptide(L)' 'MDGAARANIALFSYTYENLQFQATDPDPYRGGVANIPESEMSGLEVEFSALLSDSLSVDLNMAFLDSEVTSTMTF' A
#
# COMPACT_ATOMS: atom_id res chain seq x y z
N MET A 1 13.07 -14.35 33.03
CA MET A 1 12.66 -14.21 31.62
C MET A 1 11.81 -12.95 31.58
N ASP A 2 12.43 -11.80 31.36
CA ASP A 2 11.69 -10.55 31.25
C ASP A 2 11.31 -10.39 29.78
N GLY A 3 10.24 -11.09 29.38
CA GLY A 3 9.76 -11.09 28.00
C GLY A 3 9.65 -9.67 27.46
N ALA A 4 10.18 -9.45 26.26
CA ALA A 4 10.13 -8.17 25.57
C ALA A 4 9.14 -8.25 24.41
N ALA A 5 8.29 -7.23 24.28
CA ALA A 5 7.38 -7.08 23.15
C ALA A 5 7.47 -5.67 22.58
N ARG A 6 7.38 -5.56 21.26
CA ARG A 6 7.36 -4.30 20.50
C ARG A 6 6.18 -4.33 19.54
N ALA A 7 5.45 -3.23 19.47
CA ALA A 7 4.44 -3.00 18.46
C ALA A 7 4.66 -1.64 17.79
N ASN A 8 4.52 -1.59 16.47
CA ASN A 8 4.46 -0.36 15.69
C ASN A 8 3.14 -0.36 14.92
N ILE A 9 2.49 0.80 14.85
CA ILE A 9 1.24 0.99 14.12
C ILE A 9 1.39 2.25 13.26
N ALA A 10 1.07 2.15 11.98
CA ALA A 10 1.09 3.25 11.04
C ALA A 10 -0.27 3.38 10.35
N LEU A 11 -0.78 4.60 10.29
CA LEU A 11 -1.94 4.99 9.51
C LEU A 11 -1.46 5.94 8.43
N PHE A 12 -1.87 5.70 7.20
CA PHE A 12 -1.49 6.55 6.07
C PHE A 12 -2.65 6.77 5.11
N SER A 13 -2.59 7.91 4.42
CA SER A 13 -3.46 8.28 3.33
C SER A 13 -2.63 9.07 2.33
N TYR A 14 -2.77 8.70 1.06
CA TYR A 14 -2.08 9.27 -0.08
C TYR A 14 -3.12 9.66 -1.12
N THR A 15 -3.04 10.89 -1.58
CA THR A 15 -3.76 11.36 -2.77
C THR A 15 -2.72 11.56 -3.86
N TYR A 16 -2.94 10.90 -4.99
CA TYR A 16 -2.13 11.04 -6.17
C TYR A 16 -2.88 11.87 -7.21
N GLU A 17 -2.26 12.95 -7.65
CA GLU A 17 -2.77 13.79 -8.74
C GLU A 17 -1.98 13.51 -10.02
N ASN A 18 -2.68 13.42 -11.15
CA ASN A 18 -2.08 13.32 -12.48
C ASN A 18 -1.05 12.17 -12.61
N LEU A 19 -1.46 10.98 -12.19
CA LEU A 19 -0.60 9.80 -12.15
C LEU A 19 -0.51 9.17 -13.54
N GLN A 20 0.66 9.32 -14.17
CA GLN A 20 0.93 8.76 -15.49
C GLN A 20 1.13 7.24 -15.40
N PHE A 21 0.35 6.50 -16.18
CA PHE A 21 0.55 5.08 -16.41
C PHE A 21 0.75 4.81 -17.91
N GLN A 22 1.53 3.78 -18.22
CA GLN A 22 1.65 3.32 -19.60
C GLN A 22 0.45 2.43 -19.90
N ALA A 23 -0.46 2.94 -20.73
CA ALA A 23 -1.55 2.13 -21.25
C ALA A 23 -0.99 1.24 -22.37
N THR A 24 -1.04 -0.08 -22.17
CA THR A 24 -0.69 -1.05 -23.21
C THR A 24 -1.91 -1.28 -24.11
N ASP A 25 -1.87 -0.80 -25.35
CA ASP A 25 -2.88 -1.13 -26.37
C ASP A 25 -2.51 -2.50 -26.99
N PRO A 26 -3.46 -3.44 -27.16
CA PRO A 26 -3.23 -4.70 -27.87
C PRO A 26 -2.87 -4.52 -29.36
N ASP A 27 -3.13 -3.36 -29.96
CA ASP A 27 -2.67 -2.99 -31.31
C ASP A 27 -1.23 -2.40 -31.24
N PRO A 28 -0.24 -3.01 -31.91
CA PRO A 28 1.13 -2.53 -31.90
C PRO A 28 1.24 -1.05 -32.32
N TYR A 29 2.08 -0.30 -31.61
CA TYR A 29 2.33 1.16 -31.77
C TYR A 29 1.22 2.11 -31.30
N ARG A 30 0.19 1.60 -30.63
CA ARG A 30 -0.88 2.44 -30.03
C ARG A 30 -0.78 2.61 -28.50
N GLY A 31 0.22 1.98 -27.89
CA GLY A 31 0.54 2.22 -26.48
C GLY A 31 1.05 3.65 -26.25
N GLY A 32 0.57 4.29 -25.19
CA GLY A 32 0.88 5.68 -24.85
C GLY A 32 0.81 5.94 -23.35
N VAL A 33 1.19 7.16 -22.93
CA VAL A 33 1.00 7.60 -21.55
C VAL A 33 -0.44 8.06 -21.36
N ALA A 34 -1.12 7.47 -20.39
CA ALA A 34 -2.45 7.87 -19.94
C ALA A 34 -2.34 8.40 -18.50
N ASN A 35 -3.24 9.28 -18.10
CA ASN A 35 -3.25 9.86 -16.75
C ASN A 35 -4.47 9.40 -15.97
N ILE A 36 -4.25 8.91 -14.75
CA ILE A 36 -5.29 8.86 -13.74
C ILE A 36 -5.37 10.27 -13.14
N PRO A 37 -6.52 10.97 -13.27
CA PRO A 37 -6.61 12.37 -12.84
C PRO A 37 -6.41 12.49 -11.33
N GLU A 38 -7.02 11.56 -10.58
CA GLU A 38 -6.94 11.50 -9.13
C GLU A 38 -7.10 10.06 -8.66
N SER A 39 -6.25 9.63 -7.74
CA SER A 39 -6.37 8.33 -7.06
C SER A 39 -6.06 8.50 -5.58
N GLU A 40 -6.89 7.89 -4.76
CA GLU A 40 -6.72 7.85 -3.32
C GLU A 40 -6.28 6.45 -2.88
N MET A 41 -5.39 6.41 -1.91
CA MET A 41 -4.96 5.19 -1.23
C MET A 41 -4.87 5.46 0.26
N SER A 42 -5.48 4.64 1.07
CA SER A 42 -5.36 4.70 2.52
C SER A 42 -5.08 3.32 3.09
N GLY A 43 -4.50 3.30 4.29
CA GLY A 43 -4.15 2.04 4.90
C GLY A 43 -3.76 2.12 6.37
N LEU A 44 -3.72 0.92 6.94
CA LEU A 44 -3.28 0.64 8.30
C LEU A 44 -2.24 -0.47 8.24
N GLU A 45 -1.09 -0.23 8.83
CA GLU A 45 -0.03 -1.21 9.02
C GLU A 45 0.22 -1.46 10.50
N VAL A 46 0.40 -2.73 10.85
CA VAL A 46 0.72 -3.17 12.22
C VAL A 46 1.90 -4.14 12.16
N GLU A 47 2.96 -3.80 12.89
CA GLU A 47 4.12 -4.67 13.11
C GLU A 47 4.19 -5.02 14.59
N PHE A 48 4.34 -6.31 14.91
CA PHE A 48 4.46 -6.81 16.27
C PHE A 48 5.58 -7.84 16.37
N SER A 49 6.40 -7.75 17.41
CA SER A 49 7.47 -8.70 17.71
C SER A 49 7.50 -8.98 19.20
N ALA A 50 7.60 -10.24 19.62
CA ALA A 50 7.65 -10.63 21.02
C ALA A 50 8.54 -11.84 21.29
N LEU A 51 9.24 -11.81 22.43
CA LEU A 51 9.94 -12.96 23.00
C LEU A 51 9.01 -13.68 23.98
N LEU A 52 8.50 -14.84 23.57
CA LEU A 52 7.61 -15.67 24.40
C LEU A 52 8.40 -16.52 25.41
N SER A 53 9.64 -16.86 25.09
CA SER A 53 10.60 -17.52 25.98
C SER A 53 12.03 -17.19 25.54
N ASP A 54 13.04 -17.65 26.29
CA ASP A 54 14.46 -17.49 25.94
C ASP A 54 14.82 -18.15 24.59
N SER A 55 13.95 -19.04 24.09
CA SER A 55 14.17 -19.79 22.85
C SER A 55 13.03 -19.66 21.83
N LEU A 56 12.02 -18.83 22.09
CA LEU A 56 10.86 -18.67 21.22
C LEU A 56 10.51 -17.20 21.04
N SER A 57 10.57 -16.74 19.80
CA SER A 57 10.07 -15.43 19.39
C SER A 57 8.92 -15.57 18.39
N VAL A 58 8.08 -14.55 18.32
CA VAL A 58 7.01 -14.41 17.34
C VAL A 58 7.08 -13.03 16.72
N ASP A 59 7.01 -12.98 15.40
CA ASP A 59 7.01 -11.77 14.60
C ASP A 59 5.79 -11.78 13.67
N LEU A 60 5.07 -10.66 13.61
CA LEU A 60 3.81 -10.51 12.91
C LEU A 60 3.78 -9.17 12.19
N ASN A 61 3.42 -9.19 10.90
CA ASN A 61 3.23 -8.01 10.08
C ASN A 61 1.87 -8.12 9.37
N MET A 62 1.05 -7.09 9.48
CA MET A 62 -0.28 -7.01 8.87
C MET A 62 -0.44 -5.65 8.19
N ALA A 63 -1.03 -5.66 7.00
CA ALA A 63 -1.38 -4.46 6.24
C ALA A 63 -2.83 -4.56 5.75
N PHE A 64 -3.58 -3.47 5.91
CA PHE A 64 -4.91 -3.27 5.35
C PHE A 64 -4.84 -2.07 4.41
N LEU A 65 -5.25 -2.26 3.16
CA LEU A 65 -5.15 -1.25 2.10
C LEU A 65 -6.51 -1.07 1.45
N ASP A 66 -6.91 0.18 1.28
CA ASP A 66 -8.06 0.60 0.49
C ASP A 66 -7.58 1.62 -0.55
N SER A 67 -7.94 1.42 -1.82
CA SER A 67 -7.52 2.32 -2.89
C SER A 67 -8.61 2.46 -3.94
N GLU A 68 -8.86 3.72 -4.31
CA GLU A 68 -9.89 4.09 -5.26
C GLU A 68 -9.32 5.08 -6.29
N VAL A 69 -9.81 4.98 -7.53
CA VAL A 69 -9.62 6.02 -8.55
C VAL A 69 -10.81 6.96 -8.46
N THR A 70 -10.61 8.14 -7.88
CA THR A 70 -11.69 9.07 -7.53
C THR A 70 -12.14 9.96 -8.69
N SER A 71 -11.37 10.06 -9.78
CA SER A 71 -11.73 10.87 -10.95
C SER A 71 -11.86 10.09 -12.26
N THR A 72 -12.88 10.44 -13.04
CA THR A 72 -13.19 9.83 -14.34
C THR A 72 -12.09 10.14 -15.37
N MET A 73 -11.55 9.10 -16.01
CA MET A 73 -10.61 9.23 -17.13
C MET A 73 -11.26 10.03 -18.27
N THR A 74 -10.65 11.16 -18.63
CA THR A 74 -11.00 11.90 -19.84
C THR A 74 -10.04 11.47 -20.94
N PHE A 75 -10.56 10.89 -22.03
CA PHE A 75 -9.80 10.43 -23.20
C PHE A 75 -9.70 11.51 -24.28
#